data_AF-A0A7C3LY60-F1
#
_entry.id   AF-A0A7C3LY60-F1
#
_cell.length_a   1.000
_cell.length_b   1.000
_cell.length_c   1.000
_cell.angle_alpha   90.00
_cell.angle_beta   90.00
_cell.angle_gamma   90.00
#
_symmetry.space_group_name_H-M   'P 1'
#
loop_
_entity.id
_entity.type
_entity.pdbx_description
1 polymer ?
#
loop_
_entity_poly.entity_id
_entity_poly.type
_entity_poly.pdbx_seq_one_letter_code
_entity_poly.pdbx_strand_id
1 'polypeptide(L)'
;MDSAMIGSILAFGNLVLSSINVIIGFSLFAYVLTHNFRSPVARAFCALMAFVTLVHLADVSVADVATPVAANLWLRFQWLGIAFVPAAYLHFSDSVLRATGSLSHWRRAGVIGSYVLGCFSCAAAIFTDLLVDGVSQKGAIYHLTAGPLFWLFTLYYVLASMAGWWNIRRARARSLTSTSRRRMSYLMWAFVAPGIGAFPFLLVPTTAQHFSANTISFIALLAGMGVALMNVVIGYSVAYQGVFLPDRVVKHSLIHFLLRGPAVGILIIVLMLVIPRVEHILGLPRDTVLIVAVAGSVVILQLLINVAKPAIDRLIYRKDRQEITWIQTLDHRLLTTTDLEQLLENALIALCDLLRVPSGFVVTMRDSTLAIRVFCGPKEPAEAFLSKVSLVELLKALAKSRQDESITNADFVPADGYWLLPLRSRKDKATLGILGIAALGPTAQFHDHDLKLAHGLVHRAELALEDMQLQQQVFAILQGLGSELDQIQRWRSIPRYAGASAIQSLETSPVDSPGFVQMVRDALSQFWGGPKLSQSPLLGLHITRSKLAEYDGVPAKAVRAVLQEAIERLKPAGERSMTANEWIVYNILDLKFVQGMRIRDVARRLAMSESDFYRKQRIAIEQVAATLAAMERANEH
;
A
#
# COMPACT_ATOMS: atom_id res chain seq x y z
N MET A 1 -31.24 -5.12 -45.96
CA MET A 1 -31.44 -5.10 -44.49
C MET A 1 -32.62 -4.19 -44.21
N ASP A 2 -33.72 -4.75 -43.73
CA ASP A 2 -34.93 -3.98 -43.46
C ASP A 2 -34.68 -2.93 -42.36
N SER A 3 -35.36 -1.79 -42.45
CA SER A 3 -35.24 -0.70 -41.47
C SER A 3 -35.56 -1.16 -40.04
N ALA A 4 -36.44 -2.16 -39.89
CA ALA A 4 -36.76 -2.81 -38.63
C ALA A 4 -35.60 -3.67 -38.08
N MET A 5 -34.88 -4.40 -38.94
CA MET A 5 -33.71 -5.19 -38.55
C MET A 5 -32.58 -4.29 -38.05
N ILE A 6 -32.33 -3.17 -38.73
CA ILE A 6 -31.35 -2.15 -38.31
C ILE A 6 -31.75 -1.55 -36.95
N GLY A 7 -33.03 -1.22 -36.77
CA GLY A 7 -33.55 -0.69 -35.52
C GLY A 7 -33.34 -1.65 -34.34
N SER A 8 -33.60 -2.94 -34.52
CA SER A 8 -33.41 -3.98 -33.50
C SER A 8 -31.93 -4.15 -33.11
N ILE A 9 -31.02 -4.15 -34.09
CA ILE A 9 -29.57 -4.22 -33.85
C ILE A 9 -29.08 -3.00 -33.06
N LEU A 10 -29.52 -1.80 -33.44
CA LEU A 10 -29.15 -0.56 -32.74
C LEU A 10 -29.71 -0.49 -31.32
N ALA A 11 -30.97 -0.90 -31.12
CA ALA A 11 -31.57 -0.95 -29.79
C ALA A 11 -30.81 -1.93 -28.87
N PHE A 12 -30.46 -3.10 -29.39
CA PHE A 12 -29.64 -4.07 -28.66
C PHE A 12 -28.24 -3.55 -28.34
N GLY A 13 -27.59 -2.91 -29.31
CA GLY A 13 -26.28 -2.26 -29.10
C GLY A 13 -26.32 -1.20 -28.00
N ASN A 14 -27.37 -0.38 -27.97
CA ASN A 14 -27.57 0.62 -26.91
C ASN A 14 -27.80 -0.02 -25.54
N LEU A 15 -28.57 -1.09 -25.45
CA LEU A 15 -28.79 -1.83 -24.20
C LEU A 15 -27.47 -2.41 -23.65
N VAL A 16 -26.70 -3.08 -24.50
CA VAL A 16 -25.39 -3.63 -24.14
C VAL A 16 -24.46 -2.51 -23.67
N LEU A 17 -24.40 -1.40 -24.43
CA LEU A 17 -23.51 -0.29 -24.12
C LEU A 17 -23.90 0.48 -22.85
N SER A 18 -25.20 0.64 -22.60
CA SER A 18 -25.70 1.22 -21.35
C SER A 18 -25.29 0.35 -20.16
N SER A 19 -25.46 -0.98 -20.28
CA SER A 19 -25.05 -1.93 -19.25
C SER A 19 -23.53 -1.90 -19.00
N ILE A 20 -22.73 -1.77 -20.06
CA ILE A 20 -21.28 -1.57 -19.97
C ILE A 20 -20.95 -0.29 -19.20
N ASN A 21 -21.65 0.82 -19.50
CA ASN A 21 -21.46 2.10 -18.81
C ASN A 21 -21.80 2.01 -17.32
N VAL A 22 -22.83 1.26 -16.93
CA VAL A 22 -23.15 1.00 -15.52
C VAL A 22 -21.99 0.28 -14.83
N ILE A 23 -21.46 -0.79 -15.44
CA ILE A 23 -20.36 -1.57 -14.84
C ILE A 23 -19.09 -0.73 -14.74
N ILE A 24 -18.68 -0.05 -15.81
CA ILE A 24 -17.50 0.83 -15.80
C ILE A 24 -17.70 1.93 -14.77
N GLY A 25 -18.89 2.53 -14.73
CA GLY A 25 -19.20 3.65 -13.85
C GLY A 25 -19.12 3.28 -12.38
N PHE A 26 -19.82 2.22 -11.99
CA PHE A 26 -19.81 1.68 -10.64
C PHE A 26 -18.42 1.23 -10.20
N SER A 27 -17.68 0.58 -11.11
CA SER A 27 -16.35 0.05 -10.76
C SER A 27 -15.32 1.16 -10.57
N LEU A 28 -15.34 2.20 -11.40
CA LEU A 28 -14.48 3.36 -11.20
C LEU A 28 -14.86 4.13 -9.93
N PHE A 29 -16.15 4.23 -9.63
CA PHE A 29 -16.64 4.77 -8.35
C PHE A 29 -16.05 3.98 -7.16
N ALA A 30 -16.19 2.65 -7.15
CA ALA A 30 -15.68 1.79 -6.09
C ALA A 30 -14.15 1.84 -5.96
N TYR A 31 -13.43 1.85 -7.09
CA TYR A 31 -11.98 1.94 -7.12
C TYR A 31 -11.47 3.24 -6.48
N VAL A 32 -12.02 4.38 -6.92
CA VAL A 32 -11.59 5.70 -6.45
C VAL A 32 -12.02 5.93 -5.00
N LEU A 33 -13.19 5.42 -4.60
CA LEU A 33 -13.66 5.44 -3.21
C LEU A 33 -12.70 4.68 -2.27
N THR A 34 -12.18 3.54 -2.71
CA THR A 34 -11.29 2.71 -1.89
C THR A 34 -9.87 3.30 -1.78
N HIS A 35 -9.34 3.84 -2.87
CA HIS A 35 -7.92 4.25 -2.92
C HIS A 35 -7.70 5.74 -2.61
N ASN A 36 -8.61 6.63 -3.02
CA ASN A 36 -8.33 8.07 -3.13
C ASN A 36 -9.36 8.98 -2.43
N PHE A 37 -10.22 8.47 -1.55
CA PHE A 37 -11.35 9.25 -0.99
C PHE A 37 -10.96 10.53 -0.24
N ARG A 38 -9.74 10.64 0.29
CA ARG A 38 -9.26 11.85 0.98
C ARG A 38 -9.07 13.04 0.03
N SER A 39 -8.88 12.80 -1.26
CA SER A 39 -8.69 13.86 -2.26
C SER A 39 -10.03 14.55 -2.58
N PRO A 40 -10.11 15.90 -2.53
CA PRO A 40 -11.34 16.62 -2.88
C PRO A 40 -11.76 16.34 -4.34
N VAL A 41 -10.80 16.16 -5.24
CA VAL A 41 -11.08 15.85 -6.65
C VAL A 41 -11.67 14.45 -6.81
N ALA A 42 -11.16 13.47 -6.04
CA ALA A 42 -11.69 12.12 -6.04
C ALA A 42 -13.13 12.07 -5.53
N ARG A 43 -13.47 12.81 -4.46
CA ARG A 43 -14.86 12.90 -3.96
C ARG A 43 -15.81 13.49 -4.99
N ALA A 44 -15.40 14.56 -5.68
CA ALA A 44 -16.20 15.17 -6.72
C ALA A 44 -16.38 14.23 -7.93
N PHE A 45 -15.34 13.47 -8.29
CA PHE A 45 -15.44 12.42 -9.31
C PHE A 45 -16.37 11.29 -8.88
N CYS A 46 -16.28 10.80 -7.64
CA CYS A 46 -17.20 9.78 -7.12
C CYS A 46 -18.66 10.25 -7.18
N ALA A 47 -18.94 11.51 -6.82
CA ALA A 47 -20.29 12.08 -6.96
C ALA A 47 -20.75 12.05 -8.42
N LEU A 48 -19.89 12.46 -9.35
CA LEU A 48 -20.20 12.43 -10.78
C LEU A 48 -20.47 11.01 -11.29
N MET A 49 -19.60 10.05 -10.95
CA MET A 49 -19.77 8.66 -11.34
C MET A 49 -21.03 8.04 -10.76
N ALA A 50 -21.41 8.37 -9.53
CA ALA A 50 -22.64 7.88 -8.91
C ALA A 50 -23.88 8.32 -9.71
N PHE A 51 -24.00 9.60 -10.04
CA PHE A 51 -25.15 10.10 -10.81
C PHE A 51 -25.16 9.57 -12.25
N VAL A 52 -24.00 9.53 -12.92
CA VAL A 52 -23.91 8.96 -14.29
C VAL A 52 -24.27 7.47 -14.30
N THR A 53 -23.82 6.71 -13.29
CA THR A 53 -24.18 5.29 -13.16
C THR A 53 -25.68 5.13 -12.92
N LEU A 54 -26.30 6.02 -12.14
CA LEU A 54 -27.75 5.99 -11.89
C LEU A 54 -28.56 6.27 -13.16
N VAL A 55 -28.12 7.22 -13.99
CA VAL A 55 -28.77 7.48 -15.30
C VAL A 55 -28.73 6.23 -16.18
N HIS A 56 -27.56 5.61 -16.34
CA HIS A 56 -27.44 4.42 -17.19
C HIS A 56 -28.12 3.19 -16.58
N LEU A 57 -28.21 3.10 -15.26
CA LEU A 57 -28.97 2.04 -14.60
C LEU A 57 -30.45 2.13 -14.97
N ALA A 58 -31.02 3.33 -14.92
CA ALA A 58 -32.39 3.56 -15.36
C ALA A 58 -32.58 3.28 -16.86
N ASP A 59 -31.61 3.63 -17.72
CA ASP A 59 -31.66 3.30 -19.16
C ASP A 59 -31.77 1.79 -19.40
N VAL A 60 -30.99 0.98 -18.67
CA VAL A 60 -31.05 -0.49 -18.76
C VAL A 60 -32.42 -0.99 -18.30
N SER A 61 -32.96 -0.42 -17.21
CA SER A 61 -34.28 -0.80 -16.70
C SER A 61 -35.42 -0.44 -17.65
N VAL A 62 -35.38 0.72 -18.30
CA VAL A 62 -36.42 1.16 -19.26
C VAL A 62 -36.47 0.26 -20.50
N ALA A 63 -35.35 -0.33 -20.90
CA ALA A 63 -35.27 -1.14 -22.12
C ALA A 63 -36.14 -2.41 -22.10
N ASP A 64 -36.40 -2.98 -20.92
CA ASP A 64 -37.21 -4.21 -20.74
C ASP A 64 -38.65 -3.93 -20.28
N VAL A 65 -39.05 -2.67 -20.16
CA VAL A 65 -40.38 -2.31 -19.66
C VAL A 65 -41.44 -2.39 -20.75
N ALA A 66 -42.44 -3.26 -20.53
CA ALA A 66 -43.54 -3.47 -21.47
C ALA A 66 -44.73 -2.50 -21.29
N THR A 67 -44.86 -1.84 -20.12
CA THR A 67 -46.02 -0.99 -19.82
C THR A 67 -45.66 0.49 -19.74
N PRO A 68 -46.50 1.40 -20.28
CA PRO A 68 -46.22 2.83 -20.28
C PRO A 68 -46.20 3.43 -18.86
N VAL A 69 -46.96 2.85 -17.92
CA VAL A 69 -46.97 3.28 -16.50
C VAL A 69 -45.63 2.98 -15.83
N ALA A 70 -45.10 1.76 -16.02
CA ALA A 70 -43.78 1.42 -15.49
C ALA A 70 -42.67 2.20 -16.20
N ALA A 71 -42.81 2.48 -17.50
CA ALA A 71 -41.84 3.28 -18.24
C ALA A 71 -41.79 4.70 -17.68
N ASN A 72 -42.94 5.31 -17.37
CA ASN A 72 -43.01 6.63 -16.71
C ASN A 72 -42.26 6.63 -15.37
N LEU A 73 -42.47 5.60 -14.54
CA LEU A 73 -41.82 5.51 -13.23
C LEU A 73 -40.29 5.44 -13.35
N TRP A 74 -39.78 4.58 -14.23
CA TRP A 74 -38.33 4.44 -14.44
C TRP A 74 -37.71 5.68 -15.11
N LEU A 75 -38.41 6.29 -16.06
CA LEU A 75 -37.98 7.54 -16.69
C LEU A 75 -37.97 8.72 -15.72
N ARG A 76 -38.94 8.82 -14.80
CA ARG A 76 -38.90 9.81 -13.70
C ARG A 76 -37.81 9.50 -12.68
N PHE A 77 -37.54 8.22 -12.41
CA PHE A 77 -36.41 7.82 -11.57
C PHE A 77 -35.06 8.20 -12.21
N GLN A 78 -34.93 8.10 -13.53
CA GLN A 78 -33.74 8.54 -14.27
C GLN A 78 -33.39 10.02 -14.02
N TRP A 79 -34.40 10.87 -13.79
CA TRP A 79 -34.20 12.29 -13.48
C TRP A 79 -33.46 12.55 -12.16
N LEU A 80 -33.46 11.59 -11.24
CA LEU A 80 -32.60 11.63 -10.06
C LEU A 80 -31.12 11.72 -10.46
N GLY A 81 -30.71 11.03 -11.52
CA GLY A 81 -29.36 11.14 -12.05
C GLY A 81 -29.18 12.44 -12.85
N ILE A 82 -30.05 12.66 -13.85
CA ILE A 82 -29.94 13.78 -14.81
C ILE A 82 -29.87 15.13 -14.10
N ALA A 83 -30.68 15.35 -13.06
CA ALA A 83 -30.75 16.62 -12.34
C ALA A 83 -29.45 16.99 -11.62
N PHE A 84 -28.72 16.00 -11.10
CA PHE A 84 -27.49 16.22 -10.34
C PHE A 84 -26.21 16.14 -11.19
N VAL A 85 -26.26 15.57 -12.39
CA VAL A 85 -25.11 15.49 -13.30
C VAL A 85 -24.44 16.86 -13.53
N PRO A 86 -25.15 17.96 -13.89
CA PRO A 86 -24.54 19.29 -14.05
C PRO A 86 -23.85 19.82 -12.79
N ALA A 87 -24.45 19.58 -11.63
CA ALA A 87 -23.90 20.01 -10.35
C ALA A 87 -22.61 19.25 -10.02
N ALA A 88 -22.61 17.93 -10.26
CA ALA A 88 -21.43 17.09 -10.12
C ALA A 88 -20.32 17.46 -11.12
N TYR A 89 -20.70 17.83 -12.35
CA TYR A 89 -19.76 18.36 -13.35
C TYR A 89 -19.05 19.63 -12.88
N LEU A 90 -19.82 20.60 -12.39
CA LEU A 90 -19.28 21.84 -11.84
C LEU A 90 -18.40 21.56 -10.61
N HIS A 91 -18.85 20.68 -9.71
CA HIS A 91 -18.09 20.27 -8.53
C HIS A 91 -16.74 19.66 -8.91
N PHE A 92 -16.72 18.75 -9.87
CA PHE A 92 -15.51 18.09 -10.33
C PHE A 92 -14.56 19.06 -11.03
N SER A 93 -15.05 19.88 -11.97
CA SER A 93 -14.23 20.89 -12.66
C SER A 93 -13.61 21.92 -11.72
N ASP A 94 -14.37 22.42 -10.74
CA ASP A 94 -13.86 23.38 -9.77
C ASP A 94 -12.88 22.72 -8.80
N SER A 95 -13.11 21.47 -8.40
CA SER A 95 -12.14 20.72 -7.58
C SER A 95 -10.81 20.54 -8.30
N VAL A 96 -10.83 20.20 -9.59
CA VAL A 96 -9.64 20.11 -10.44
C VAL A 96 -8.92 21.46 -10.55
N LEU A 97 -9.67 22.55 -10.70
CA LEU A 97 -9.10 23.90 -10.77
C LEU A 97 -8.51 24.34 -9.42
N ARG A 98 -9.14 24.01 -8.29
CA ARG A 98 -8.62 24.25 -6.95
C ARG A 98 -7.32 23.48 -6.70
N ALA A 99 -7.16 22.28 -7.27
CA ALA A 99 -5.91 21.54 -7.22
C ALA A 99 -4.74 22.28 -7.92
N THR A 100 -5.01 23.29 -8.75
CA THR A 100 -4.00 24.20 -9.34
C THR A 100 -3.74 25.47 -8.52
N GLY A 101 -4.25 25.53 -7.29
CA GLY A 101 -4.10 26.68 -6.38
C GLY A 101 -5.03 27.87 -6.66
N SER A 102 -6.01 27.74 -7.55
CA SER A 102 -7.02 28.79 -7.75
C SER A 102 -8.18 28.58 -6.79
N LEU A 103 -8.21 29.37 -5.72
CA LEU A 103 -9.31 29.40 -4.75
C LEU A 103 -10.27 30.54 -5.09
N SER A 104 -11.57 30.29 -5.00
CA SER A 104 -12.61 31.33 -5.17
C SER A 104 -13.87 30.94 -4.41
N HIS A 105 -14.34 31.84 -3.54
CA HIS A 105 -15.56 31.64 -2.76
C HIS A 105 -16.82 31.64 -3.63
N TRP A 106 -16.87 32.48 -4.68
CA TRP A 106 -17.99 32.53 -5.63
C TRP A 106 -18.19 31.23 -6.40
N ARG A 107 -17.12 30.57 -6.83
CA ARG A 107 -17.24 29.25 -7.49
C ARG A 107 -17.75 28.17 -6.54
N ARG A 108 -17.32 28.21 -5.28
CA ARG A 108 -17.83 27.30 -4.25
C ARG A 108 -19.31 27.52 -3.99
N ALA A 109 -19.75 28.77 -3.89
CA ALA A 109 -21.17 29.10 -3.80
C ALA A 109 -21.94 28.64 -5.04
N GLY A 110 -21.37 28.80 -6.24
CA GLY A 110 -21.95 28.31 -7.49
C GLY A 110 -22.13 26.79 -7.55
N VAL A 111 -21.18 26.02 -7.01
CA VAL A 111 -21.31 24.55 -6.89
C VAL A 111 -22.42 24.18 -5.90
N ILE A 112 -22.52 24.87 -4.76
CA ILE A 112 -23.60 24.61 -3.79
C ILE A 112 -24.96 24.97 -4.40
N GLY A 113 -25.05 26.13 -5.05
CA GLY A 113 -26.25 26.58 -5.77
C GLY A 113 -26.68 25.62 -6.87
N SER A 114 -25.73 25.00 -7.58
CA SER A 114 -26.04 24.01 -8.62
C SER A 114 -26.59 22.70 -8.04
N TYR A 115 -26.10 22.25 -6.88
CA TYR A 115 -26.70 21.10 -6.18
C TYR A 115 -28.10 21.41 -5.64
N VAL A 116 -28.33 22.62 -5.11
CA VAL A 116 -29.66 23.06 -4.66
C VAL A 116 -30.63 23.09 -5.85
N LEU A 117 -30.20 23.65 -6.98
CA LEU A 117 -31.00 23.68 -8.21
C LEU A 117 -31.25 22.27 -8.76
N GLY A 118 -30.27 21.37 -8.67
CA GLY A 118 -30.42 19.96 -9.00
C GLY A 118 -31.46 19.26 -8.10
N CYS A 119 -31.46 19.55 -6.80
CA CYS A 119 -32.44 19.01 -5.86
C CYS A 119 -33.86 19.52 -6.19
N PHE A 120 -34.01 20.82 -6.47
CA PHE A 120 -35.29 21.38 -6.91
C PHE A 120 -35.76 20.76 -8.23
N SER A 121 -34.86 20.61 -9.21
CA SER A 121 -35.18 19.99 -10.50
C SER A 121 -35.57 18.52 -10.36
N CYS A 122 -34.90 17.78 -9.49
CA CYS A 122 -35.22 16.40 -9.17
C CYS A 122 -36.61 16.28 -8.52
N ALA A 123 -36.91 17.13 -7.53
CA ALA A 123 -38.22 17.14 -6.88
C ALA A 123 -39.33 17.51 -7.87
N ALA A 124 -39.09 18.52 -8.72
CA ALA A 124 -40.02 18.92 -9.76
C ALA A 124 -40.28 17.77 -10.76
N ALA A 125 -39.24 17.07 -11.21
CA ALA A 125 -39.39 15.96 -12.17
C ALA A 125 -40.10 14.72 -11.57
N ILE A 126 -39.95 14.46 -10.27
CA ILE A 126 -40.58 13.31 -9.61
C ILE A 126 -42.06 13.61 -9.30
N PHE A 127 -42.33 14.75 -8.66
CA PHE A 127 -43.65 15.05 -8.08
C PHE A 127 -44.58 15.85 -8.99
N THR A 128 -44.07 16.46 -10.06
CA THR A 128 -44.87 17.39 -10.88
C THR A 128 -44.64 17.19 -12.37
N ASP A 129 -45.57 17.69 -13.18
CA ASP A 129 -45.46 17.65 -14.65
C ASP A 129 -44.83 18.94 -15.23
N LEU A 130 -44.30 19.81 -14.36
CA LEU A 130 -43.74 21.11 -14.74
C LEU A 130 -42.44 20.99 -15.55
N LEU A 131 -41.61 20.01 -15.22
CA LEU A 131 -40.29 19.82 -15.84
C LEU A 131 -40.32 18.72 -16.90
N VAL A 132 -41.22 17.76 -16.72
CA VAL A 132 -41.34 16.54 -17.51
C VAL A 132 -42.82 16.21 -17.59
N ASP A 133 -43.35 16.12 -18.79
CA ASP A 133 -44.76 15.76 -19.03
C ASP A 133 -44.86 14.27 -19.45
N GLY A 134 -46.05 13.77 -19.73
CA GLY A 134 -46.36 12.35 -19.94
C GLY A 134 -45.44 11.56 -20.87
N VAL A 135 -45.58 10.23 -20.86
CA VAL A 135 -44.75 9.34 -21.69
C VAL A 135 -45.27 9.29 -23.12
N SER A 136 -44.39 9.54 -24.07
CA SER A 136 -44.62 9.33 -25.50
C SER A 136 -43.73 8.20 -26.02
N GLN A 137 -44.21 7.49 -27.03
CA GLN A 137 -43.51 6.36 -27.64
C GLN A 137 -43.18 6.70 -29.09
N LYS A 138 -41.90 6.56 -29.46
CA LYS A 138 -41.45 6.64 -30.85
C LYS A 138 -40.73 5.35 -31.23
N GLY A 139 -41.42 4.47 -31.96
CA GLY A 139 -40.93 3.11 -32.25
C GLY A 139 -40.85 2.27 -30.97
N ALA A 140 -39.68 1.68 -30.69
CA ALA A 140 -39.44 0.91 -29.48
C ALA A 140 -38.92 1.75 -28.28
N ILE A 141 -38.88 3.08 -28.41
CA ILE A 141 -38.27 3.97 -27.42
C ILE A 141 -39.36 4.76 -26.69
N TYR A 142 -39.49 4.51 -25.39
CA TYR A 142 -40.25 5.36 -24.49
C TYR A 142 -39.41 6.58 -24.10
N HIS A 143 -40.00 7.76 -24.17
CA HIS A 143 -39.39 9.00 -23.73
C HIS A 143 -40.43 9.89 -23.07
N LEU A 144 -39.97 10.79 -22.21
CA LEU A 144 -40.83 11.78 -21.60
C LEU A 144 -40.99 12.99 -22.52
N THR A 145 -42.16 13.61 -22.52
CA THR A 145 -42.36 14.89 -23.20
C THR A 145 -41.81 16.04 -22.36
N ALA A 146 -41.42 17.13 -23.04
CA ALA A 146 -40.85 18.30 -22.37
C ALA A 146 -41.95 19.14 -21.71
N GLY A 147 -41.89 19.31 -20.39
CA GLY A 147 -42.73 20.27 -19.66
C GLY A 147 -42.28 21.72 -19.88
N PRO A 148 -43.03 22.73 -19.40
CA PRO A 148 -42.71 24.15 -19.61
C PRO A 148 -41.34 24.58 -19.04
N LEU A 149 -40.90 23.99 -17.91
CA LEU A 149 -39.60 24.29 -17.28
C LEU A 149 -38.42 23.49 -17.86
N PHE A 150 -38.67 22.53 -18.75
CA PHE A 150 -37.64 21.68 -19.34
C PHE A 150 -36.54 22.49 -20.05
N TRP A 151 -36.93 23.56 -20.75
CA TRP A 151 -36.00 24.43 -21.46
C TRP A 151 -35.11 25.24 -20.53
N LEU A 152 -35.64 25.67 -19.38
CA LEU A 152 -34.84 26.35 -18.36
C LEU A 152 -33.80 25.41 -17.77
N PHE A 153 -34.17 24.15 -17.51
CA PHE A 153 -33.24 23.12 -17.07
C PHE A 153 -32.17 22.83 -18.12
N THR A 154 -32.55 22.73 -19.40
CA THR A 154 -31.62 22.53 -20.51
C THR A 154 -30.61 23.67 -20.61
N LEU A 155 -31.07 24.92 -20.47
CA LEU A 155 -30.18 26.09 -20.43
C LEU A 155 -29.20 26.02 -19.25
N TYR A 156 -29.68 25.65 -18.05
CA TYR A 156 -28.83 25.42 -16.89
C TYR A 156 -27.78 24.32 -17.14
N TYR A 157 -28.19 23.18 -17.72
CA TYR A 157 -27.30 22.07 -18.05
C TYR A 157 -26.16 22.52 -18.98
N VAL A 158 -26.51 23.26 -20.03
CA VAL A 158 -25.57 23.79 -21.03
C VAL A 158 -24.61 24.81 -20.39
N LEU A 159 -25.12 25.76 -19.60
CA LEU A 159 -24.29 26.75 -18.90
C LEU A 159 -23.34 26.10 -17.90
N ALA A 160 -23.81 25.12 -17.13
CA ALA A 160 -22.99 24.37 -16.18
C ALA A 160 -21.87 23.58 -16.88
N SER A 161 -22.20 22.94 -18.01
CA SER A 161 -21.23 22.21 -18.84
C SER A 161 -20.17 23.15 -19.43
N MET A 162 -20.58 24.31 -19.97
CA MET A 162 -19.66 25.32 -20.50
C MET A 162 -18.76 25.92 -19.41
N ALA A 163 -19.32 26.23 -18.24
CA ALA A 163 -18.53 26.72 -17.11
C ALA A 163 -17.53 25.65 -16.62
N GLY A 164 -17.92 24.38 -16.59
CA GLY A 164 -17.03 23.28 -16.26
C GLY A 164 -15.89 23.10 -17.26
N TRP A 165 -16.19 23.19 -18.56
CA TRP A 165 -15.19 23.21 -19.62
C TRP A 165 -14.19 24.37 -19.45
N TRP A 166 -14.70 25.57 -19.19
CA TRP A 166 -13.87 26.76 -18.96
C TRP A 166 -12.93 26.59 -17.77
N ASN A 167 -13.42 26.02 -16.67
CA ASN A 167 -12.61 25.72 -15.48
C ASN A 167 -11.44 24.79 -15.81
N ILE A 168 -11.67 23.73 -16.59
CA ILE A 168 -10.60 22.77 -16.96
C ILE A 168 -9.61 23.38 -17.94
N ARG A 169 -10.09 24.17 -18.90
CA ARG A 169 -9.20 24.93 -19.80
C ARG A 169 -8.29 25.86 -19.00
N ARG A 170 -8.84 26.55 -18.00
CA ARG A 170 -8.06 27.42 -17.10
C ARG A 170 -7.08 26.62 -16.23
N ALA A 171 -7.49 25.45 -15.74
CA ALA A 171 -6.61 24.55 -14.96
C ALA A 171 -5.44 24.02 -15.82
N ARG A 172 -5.68 23.75 -17.11
CA ARG A 172 -4.64 23.37 -18.07
C ARG A 172 -3.64 24.50 -18.31
N ALA A 173 -4.13 25.74 -18.50
CA ALA A 173 -3.28 26.91 -18.69
C ALA A 173 -2.39 27.19 -17.47
N ARG A 174 -2.90 26.94 -16.26
CA ARG A 174 -2.16 27.10 -14.99
C ARG A 174 -1.21 25.93 -14.67
N SER A 175 -1.25 24.84 -15.43
CA SER A 175 -0.36 23.70 -15.20
C SER A 175 1.08 24.03 -15.58
N LEU A 176 1.97 24.01 -14.59
CA LEU A 176 3.38 24.37 -14.72
C LEU A 176 4.22 23.31 -15.44
N THR A 177 3.93 22.02 -15.21
CA THR A 177 4.70 20.90 -15.80
C THR A 177 4.07 20.38 -17.09
N SER A 178 4.91 19.89 -18.00
CA SER A 178 4.47 19.27 -19.27
C SER A 178 3.60 18.03 -19.03
N THR A 179 3.90 17.25 -18.00
CA THR A 179 3.14 16.06 -17.59
C THR A 179 1.75 16.42 -17.05
N SER A 180 1.64 17.42 -16.18
CA SER A 180 0.34 17.92 -15.68
C SER A 180 -0.49 18.50 -16.81
N ARG A 181 0.13 19.28 -17.71
CA ARG A 181 -0.56 19.85 -18.87
C ARG A 181 -1.08 18.78 -19.82
N ARG A 182 -0.33 17.70 -20.06
CA ARG A 182 -0.78 16.57 -20.88
C ARG A 182 -1.97 15.84 -20.25
N ARG A 183 -1.92 15.55 -18.95
CA ARG A 183 -3.04 14.95 -18.19
C ARG A 183 -4.29 15.82 -18.22
N MET A 184 -4.13 17.13 -18.00
CA MET A 184 -5.25 18.07 -18.07
C MET A 184 -5.80 18.22 -19.50
N SER A 185 -4.98 17.99 -20.53
CA SER A 185 -5.45 17.96 -21.94
C SER A 185 -6.32 16.73 -22.21
N TYR A 186 -5.95 15.57 -21.68
CA TYR A 186 -6.78 14.36 -21.76
C TYR A 186 -8.10 14.54 -21.02
N LEU A 187 -8.04 15.12 -19.82
CA LEU A 187 -9.22 15.46 -19.05
C LEU A 187 -10.12 16.45 -19.79
N MET A 188 -9.54 17.47 -20.44
CA MET A 188 -10.27 18.44 -21.25
C MET A 188 -11.06 17.72 -22.34
N TRP A 189 -10.43 16.93 -23.21
CA TRP A 189 -11.17 16.17 -24.24
C TRP A 189 -12.22 15.22 -23.68
N ALA A 190 -11.94 14.60 -22.54
CA ALA A 190 -12.90 13.73 -21.86
C ALA A 190 -14.12 14.49 -21.30
N PHE A 191 -13.97 15.78 -21.02
CA PHE A 191 -15.02 16.62 -20.45
C PHE A 191 -16.12 17.01 -21.45
N VAL A 192 -15.93 16.81 -22.76
CA VAL A 192 -16.99 17.05 -23.77
C VAL A 192 -18.03 15.94 -23.76
N ALA A 193 -17.59 14.70 -23.57
CA ALA A 193 -18.41 13.50 -23.76
C ALA A 193 -19.70 13.43 -22.91
N PRO A 194 -19.75 13.96 -21.68
CA PRO A 194 -20.98 13.91 -20.88
C PRO A 194 -22.06 14.91 -21.33
N GLY A 195 -21.63 16.04 -21.91
CA GLY A 195 -22.54 16.93 -22.64
C GLY A 195 -23.12 16.25 -23.88
N ILE A 196 -22.33 15.39 -24.53
CA ILE A 196 -22.77 14.55 -25.66
C ILE A 196 -23.59 13.34 -25.17
N GLY A 197 -23.31 12.76 -24.01
CA GLY A 197 -24.00 11.60 -23.46
C GLY A 197 -25.43 11.89 -23.03
N ALA A 198 -25.68 13.09 -22.51
CA ALA A 198 -27.03 13.56 -22.20
C ALA A 198 -27.80 14.09 -23.43
N PHE A 199 -27.11 14.31 -24.55
CA PHE A 199 -27.65 14.89 -25.79
C PHE A 199 -28.84 14.10 -26.36
N PRO A 200 -28.82 12.74 -26.44
CA PRO A 200 -29.97 11.99 -26.93
C PRO A 200 -31.20 12.29 -26.07
N PHE A 201 -31.10 12.17 -24.76
CA PHE A 201 -32.25 12.29 -23.84
C PHE A 201 -32.79 13.71 -23.69
N LEU A 202 -31.91 14.73 -23.65
CA LEU A 202 -32.33 16.13 -23.52
C LEU A 202 -32.96 16.69 -24.80
N LEU A 203 -32.66 16.09 -25.96
CA LEU A 203 -33.18 16.56 -27.24
C LEU A 203 -34.13 15.58 -27.89
N VAL A 204 -34.38 14.37 -27.37
CA VAL A 204 -35.44 13.49 -27.94
C VAL A 204 -36.76 14.27 -28.09
N PRO A 205 -37.26 15.07 -27.12
CA PRO A 205 -38.53 15.79 -27.29
C PRO A 205 -38.56 16.75 -28.50
N THR A 206 -37.40 17.24 -28.96
CA THR A 206 -37.28 18.24 -30.02
C THR A 206 -36.81 17.63 -31.34
N THR A 207 -35.87 16.68 -31.28
CA THR A 207 -35.31 15.95 -32.40
C THR A 207 -36.19 14.78 -32.86
N ALA A 208 -37.09 14.28 -32.00
CA ALA A 208 -38.08 13.28 -32.37
C ALA A 208 -39.08 13.79 -33.42
N GLN A 209 -39.17 15.08 -33.70
CA GLN A 209 -40.00 15.57 -34.81
C GLN A 209 -39.26 15.57 -36.16
N HIS A 210 -37.91 15.66 -36.14
CA HIS A 210 -37.09 15.84 -37.34
C HIS A 210 -36.24 14.63 -37.74
N PHE A 211 -35.90 13.74 -36.81
CA PHE A 211 -35.01 12.60 -37.07
C PHE A 211 -35.71 11.25 -36.97
N SER A 212 -35.29 10.28 -37.78
CA SER A 212 -35.77 8.89 -37.71
C SER A 212 -35.34 8.22 -36.39
N ALA A 213 -36.12 7.23 -35.91
CA ALA A 213 -35.77 6.50 -34.69
C ALA A 213 -34.39 5.81 -34.78
N ASN A 214 -34.03 5.30 -35.96
CA ASN A 214 -32.73 4.68 -36.19
C ASN A 214 -31.57 5.69 -36.09
N THR A 215 -31.76 6.92 -36.57
CA THR A 215 -30.75 7.99 -36.43
C THR A 215 -30.53 8.36 -34.97
N ILE A 216 -31.61 8.48 -34.20
CA ILE A 216 -31.54 8.78 -32.75
C ILE A 216 -30.79 7.65 -32.02
N SER A 217 -31.13 6.39 -32.29
CA SER A 217 -30.44 5.23 -31.72
C SER A 217 -28.96 5.15 -32.10
N PHE A 218 -28.61 5.51 -33.33
CA PHE A 218 -27.21 5.54 -33.78
C PHE A 218 -26.40 6.64 -33.08
N ILE A 219 -26.97 7.84 -32.93
CA ILE A 219 -26.35 8.93 -32.18
C ILE A 219 -26.19 8.54 -30.71
N ALA A 220 -27.20 7.91 -30.10
CA ALA A 220 -27.14 7.41 -28.74
C ALA A 220 -26.03 6.37 -28.56
N LEU A 221 -25.85 5.47 -29.52
CA LEU A 221 -24.78 4.46 -29.50
C LEU A 221 -23.39 5.11 -29.54
N LEU A 222 -23.18 6.08 -30.44
CA LEU A 222 -21.92 6.82 -30.51
C LEU A 222 -21.66 7.62 -29.23
N ALA A 223 -22.69 8.27 -28.69
CA ALA A 223 -22.60 9.02 -27.44
C ALA A 223 -22.25 8.10 -26.26
N GLY A 224 -22.90 6.93 -26.14
CA GLY A 224 -22.63 5.95 -25.10
C GLY A 224 -21.21 5.39 -25.15
N MET A 225 -20.64 5.21 -26.34
CA MET A 225 -19.27 4.75 -26.52
C MET A 225 -18.27 5.83 -26.11
N GLY A 226 -18.59 7.09 -26.45
CA GLY A 226 -17.85 8.25 -25.97
C GLY A 226 -17.84 8.34 -24.44
N VAL A 227 -19.00 8.16 -23.79
CA VAL A 227 -19.11 8.16 -22.32
C VAL A 227 -18.27 7.04 -21.70
N ALA A 228 -18.33 5.82 -22.22
CA ALA A 228 -17.55 4.68 -21.71
C ALA A 228 -16.04 4.96 -21.75
N LEU A 229 -15.53 5.39 -22.92
CA LEU A 229 -14.13 5.71 -23.12
C LEU A 229 -13.68 6.85 -22.19
N MET A 230 -14.49 7.89 -22.08
CA MET A 230 -14.14 9.07 -21.27
C MET A 230 -14.20 8.79 -19.78
N ASN A 231 -15.15 7.98 -19.29
CA ASN A 231 -15.17 7.56 -17.90
C ASN A 231 -13.85 6.88 -17.51
N VAL A 232 -13.32 6.01 -18.36
CA VAL A 232 -12.00 5.36 -18.14
C VAL A 232 -10.86 6.39 -18.14
N VAL A 233 -10.85 7.35 -19.07
CA VAL A 233 -9.80 8.40 -19.15
C VAL A 233 -9.84 9.34 -17.94
N ILE A 234 -11.03 9.74 -17.49
CA ILE A 234 -11.23 10.58 -16.31
C ILE A 234 -10.82 9.79 -15.07
N GLY A 235 -11.28 8.55 -14.93
CA GLY A 235 -10.93 7.66 -13.82
C GLY A 235 -9.41 7.46 -13.72
N TYR A 236 -8.73 7.24 -14.85
CA TYR A 236 -7.27 7.21 -14.92
C TYR A 236 -6.65 8.51 -14.44
N SER A 237 -7.14 9.67 -14.89
CA SER A 237 -6.58 10.98 -14.53
C SER A 237 -6.77 11.30 -13.03
N VAL A 238 -7.91 10.92 -12.45
CA VAL A 238 -8.26 11.13 -11.05
C VAL A 238 -7.53 10.16 -10.13
N ALA A 239 -7.24 8.93 -10.59
CA ALA A 239 -6.45 7.96 -9.84
C ALA A 239 -5.05 8.50 -9.44
N TYR A 240 -4.53 9.50 -10.17
CA TYR A 240 -3.25 10.17 -9.86
C TYR A 240 -3.36 11.35 -8.90
N GLN A 241 -4.55 11.88 -8.63
CA GLN A 241 -4.71 13.11 -7.85
C GLN A 241 -4.83 12.81 -6.36
N GLY A 242 -3.75 13.11 -5.62
CA GLY A 242 -3.69 12.95 -4.16
C GLY A 242 -2.95 11.70 -3.69
N VAL A 243 -2.30 10.96 -4.61
CA VAL A 243 -1.58 9.72 -4.32
C VAL A 243 -0.09 9.94 -4.48
N PHE A 244 0.68 9.68 -3.42
CA PHE A 244 2.15 9.77 -3.44
C PHE A 244 2.84 8.53 -4.05
N LEU A 245 2.07 7.64 -4.68
CA LEU A 245 2.57 6.42 -5.31
C LEU A 245 3.21 6.74 -6.67
N PRO A 246 4.29 6.04 -7.05
CA PRO A 246 4.87 6.15 -8.38
C PRO A 246 3.84 5.91 -9.49
N ASP A 247 4.00 6.60 -10.63
CA ASP A 247 3.07 6.56 -11.77
C ASP A 247 2.75 5.13 -12.25
N ARG A 248 3.75 4.25 -12.13
CA ARG A 248 3.71 2.82 -12.47
C ARG A 248 2.76 2.01 -11.58
N VAL A 249 2.73 2.27 -10.27
CA VAL A 249 1.94 1.50 -9.31
C VAL A 249 0.44 1.77 -9.52
N VAL A 250 0.08 3.03 -9.74
CA VAL A 250 -1.30 3.43 -10.03
C VAL A 250 -1.78 2.84 -11.37
N LYS A 251 -0.95 2.87 -12.41
CA LYS A 251 -1.24 2.20 -13.70
C LYS A 251 -1.50 0.72 -13.52
N HIS A 252 -0.58 0.04 -12.85
CA HIS A 252 -0.65 -1.40 -12.65
C HIS A 252 -1.89 -1.79 -11.85
N SER A 253 -2.17 -1.09 -10.74
CA SER A 253 -3.36 -1.31 -9.91
C SER A 253 -4.66 -1.05 -10.68
N LEU A 254 -4.77 0.08 -11.39
CA LEU A 254 -5.96 0.41 -12.15
C LEU A 254 -6.23 -0.57 -13.30
N ILE A 255 -5.20 -0.94 -14.07
CA ILE A 255 -5.34 -1.88 -15.19
C ILE A 255 -5.76 -3.27 -14.68
N HIS A 256 -5.13 -3.76 -13.60
CA HIS A 256 -5.50 -5.04 -13.01
C HIS A 256 -6.91 -5.02 -12.43
N PHE A 257 -7.29 -3.93 -11.75
CA PHE A 257 -8.64 -3.75 -11.26
C PHE A 257 -9.67 -3.75 -12.40
N LEU A 258 -9.41 -2.99 -13.48
CA LEU A 258 -10.30 -2.87 -14.63
C LEU A 258 -10.44 -4.21 -15.39
N LEU A 259 -9.36 -4.98 -15.51
CA LEU A 259 -9.37 -6.31 -16.12
C LEU A 259 -10.11 -7.34 -15.26
N ARG A 260 -9.87 -7.37 -13.94
CA ARG A 260 -10.42 -8.41 -13.07
C ARG A 260 -11.88 -8.17 -12.68
N GLY A 261 -12.29 -6.92 -12.52
CA GLY A 261 -13.67 -6.57 -12.15
C GLY A 261 -14.52 -6.24 -13.38
N PRO A 262 -14.41 -5.02 -13.93
CA PRO A 262 -15.22 -4.54 -15.06
C PRO A 262 -15.20 -5.43 -16.29
N ALA A 263 -14.04 -5.87 -16.77
CA ALA A 263 -14.00 -6.64 -18.01
C ALA A 263 -14.70 -8.00 -17.85
N VAL A 264 -14.55 -8.66 -16.70
CA VAL A 264 -15.28 -9.89 -16.36
C VAL A 264 -16.78 -9.62 -16.26
N GLY A 265 -17.18 -8.57 -15.52
CA GLY A 265 -18.59 -8.19 -15.40
C GLY A 265 -19.25 -7.85 -16.74
N ILE A 266 -18.55 -7.11 -17.60
CA ILE A 266 -19.00 -6.75 -18.95
C ILE A 266 -19.21 -8.02 -19.78
N LEU A 267 -18.26 -8.95 -19.76
CA LEU A 267 -18.40 -10.20 -20.50
C LEU A 267 -19.61 -11.01 -20.02
N ILE A 268 -19.79 -11.14 -18.70
CA ILE A 268 -20.92 -11.87 -18.12
C ILE A 268 -22.25 -11.23 -18.54
N ILE A 269 -22.39 -9.90 -18.42
CA ILE A 269 -23.60 -9.20 -18.83
C ILE A 269 -23.85 -9.36 -20.33
N VAL A 270 -22.83 -9.24 -21.17
CA VAL A 270 -22.97 -9.46 -22.61
C VAL A 270 -23.47 -10.88 -22.89
N LEU A 271 -22.94 -11.91 -22.21
CA LEU A 271 -23.42 -13.28 -22.35
C LEU A 271 -24.88 -13.43 -21.88
N MET A 272 -25.24 -12.82 -20.75
CA MET A 272 -26.61 -12.79 -20.23
C MET A 272 -27.60 -12.09 -21.17
N LEU A 273 -27.15 -11.12 -21.97
CA LEU A 273 -27.99 -10.42 -22.94
C LEU A 273 -28.06 -11.14 -24.31
N VAL A 274 -27.00 -11.86 -24.70
CA VAL A 274 -26.90 -12.52 -26.02
C VAL A 274 -27.51 -13.93 -26.00
N ILE A 275 -27.19 -14.76 -25.01
CA ILE A 275 -27.54 -16.19 -25.00
C ILE A 275 -29.07 -16.42 -24.98
N PRO A 276 -29.88 -15.71 -24.17
CA PRO A 276 -31.32 -15.95 -24.11
C PRO A 276 -32.08 -15.64 -25.40
N ARG A 277 -31.45 -14.98 -26.39
CA ARG A 277 -32.07 -14.67 -27.68
C ARG A 277 -32.12 -15.84 -28.66
N VAL A 278 -31.41 -16.93 -28.37
CA VAL A 278 -31.45 -18.16 -29.18
C VAL A 278 -32.29 -19.20 -28.42
N GLU A 279 -33.33 -19.75 -29.06
CA GLU A 279 -34.26 -20.68 -28.39
C GLU A 279 -33.57 -21.96 -27.91
N HIS A 280 -32.70 -22.53 -28.76
CA HIS A 280 -31.94 -23.75 -28.46
C HIS A 280 -30.52 -23.60 -29.00
N ILE A 281 -29.52 -23.90 -28.18
CA ILE A 281 -28.12 -23.97 -28.60
C ILE A 281 -27.69 -25.42 -28.42
N LEU A 282 -27.33 -26.11 -29.51
CA LEU A 282 -26.88 -27.51 -29.50
C LEU A 282 -27.88 -28.49 -28.85
N GLY A 283 -29.19 -28.18 -28.92
CA GLY A 283 -30.26 -29.03 -28.35
C GLY A 283 -30.45 -28.92 -26.84
N LEU A 284 -29.70 -28.04 -26.15
CA LEU A 284 -29.83 -27.81 -24.70
C LEU A 284 -30.76 -26.61 -24.39
N PRO A 285 -31.46 -26.63 -23.24
CA PRO A 285 -32.19 -25.46 -22.73
C PRO A 285 -31.25 -24.26 -22.53
N ARG A 286 -31.74 -23.06 -22.86
CA ARG A 286 -30.97 -21.80 -22.77
C ARG A 286 -30.37 -21.54 -21.39
N ASP A 287 -31.08 -21.90 -20.32
CA ASP A 287 -30.64 -21.63 -18.94
C ASP A 287 -29.40 -22.47 -18.59
N THR A 288 -29.35 -23.72 -19.04
CA THR A 288 -28.17 -24.60 -18.89
C THR A 288 -26.98 -24.04 -19.66
N VAL A 289 -27.19 -23.60 -20.90
CA VAL A 289 -26.12 -23.04 -21.74
C VAL A 289 -25.61 -21.73 -21.13
N LEU A 290 -26.49 -20.89 -20.59
CA LEU A 290 -26.11 -19.65 -19.92
C LEU A 290 -25.25 -19.93 -18.67
N ILE A 291 -25.67 -20.85 -17.80
CA ILE A 291 -24.92 -21.20 -16.58
C ILE A 291 -23.52 -21.70 -16.95
N VAL A 292 -23.43 -22.64 -17.91
CA VAL A 292 -22.14 -23.20 -18.36
C VAL A 292 -21.27 -22.14 -19.02
N ALA A 293 -21.85 -21.29 -19.88
CA ALA A 293 -21.11 -20.24 -20.56
C ALA A 293 -20.57 -19.19 -19.58
N VAL A 294 -21.37 -18.78 -18.58
CA VAL A 294 -20.93 -17.83 -17.55
C VAL A 294 -19.83 -18.44 -16.69
N ALA A 295 -20.02 -19.65 -16.17
CA ALA A 295 -19.02 -20.34 -15.35
C ALA A 295 -17.70 -20.55 -16.11
N GLY A 296 -17.79 -21.07 -17.35
CA GLY A 296 -16.64 -21.28 -18.22
C GLY A 296 -15.93 -19.98 -18.57
N SER A 297 -16.67 -18.93 -18.92
CA SER A 297 -16.09 -17.62 -19.27
C SER A 297 -15.40 -16.95 -18.08
N VAL A 298 -15.93 -17.09 -16.86
CA VAL A 298 -15.26 -16.59 -15.65
C VAL A 298 -13.90 -17.26 -15.46
N VAL A 299 -13.83 -18.59 -15.55
CA VAL A 299 -12.58 -19.35 -15.39
C VAL A 299 -11.60 -19.05 -16.52
N ILE A 300 -12.06 -19.12 -17.78
CA ILE A 300 -11.22 -18.87 -18.96
C ILE A 300 -10.66 -17.45 -18.91
N LEU A 301 -11.48 -16.45 -18.61
CA LEU A 301 -11.04 -15.06 -18.56
C LEU A 301 -10.06 -14.82 -17.40
N GLN A 302 -10.29 -15.41 -16.22
CA GLN A 302 -9.33 -15.33 -15.11
C GLN A 302 -7.99 -15.97 -15.48
N LEU A 303 -8.00 -17.11 -16.18
CA LEU A 303 -6.78 -17.75 -16.68
C LEU A 303 -6.07 -16.87 -17.72
N LEU A 304 -6.81 -16.32 -18.69
CA LEU A 304 -6.27 -15.42 -19.70
C LEU A 304 -5.65 -14.17 -19.07
N ILE A 305 -6.29 -13.57 -18.05
CA ILE A 305 -5.74 -12.42 -17.31
C ILE A 305 -4.43 -12.81 -16.61
N ASN A 306 -4.36 -13.98 -15.98
CA ASN A 306 -3.15 -14.45 -15.31
C ASN A 306 -2.00 -14.72 -16.29
N VAL A 307 -2.30 -15.31 -17.46
CA VAL A 307 -1.29 -15.54 -18.52
C VAL A 307 -0.86 -14.23 -19.18
N ALA A 308 -1.78 -13.28 -19.33
CA ALA A 308 -1.49 -11.96 -19.90
C ALA A 308 -0.72 -11.04 -18.92
N LYS A 309 -0.77 -11.31 -17.62
CA LYS A 309 -0.09 -10.52 -16.57
C LYS A 309 1.37 -10.18 -16.90
N PRO A 310 2.26 -11.13 -17.23
CA PRO A 310 3.64 -10.81 -17.58
C PRO A 310 3.76 -9.92 -18.83
N ALA A 311 2.86 -10.05 -19.81
CA ALA A 311 2.86 -9.19 -21.00
C ALA A 311 2.39 -7.76 -20.68
N ILE A 312 1.35 -7.63 -19.84
CA ILE A 312 0.85 -6.35 -19.32
C ILE A 312 1.95 -5.66 -18.50
N ASP A 313 2.61 -6.39 -17.62
CA ASP A 313 3.72 -5.87 -16.82
C ASP A 313 4.89 -5.45 -17.73
N ARG A 314 5.21 -6.23 -18.77
CA ARG A 314 6.27 -5.88 -19.73
C ARG A 314 5.98 -4.59 -20.52
N LEU A 315 4.70 -4.29 -20.77
CA LEU A 315 4.24 -3.07 -21.43
C LEU A 315 4.29 -1.85 -20.49
N ILE A 316 3.93 -2.04 -19.21
CA ILE A 316 3.90 -0.97 -18.19
C ILE A 316 5.30 -0.63 -17.68
N TYR A 317 6.16 -1.63 -17.43
CA TYR A 317 7.49 -1.50 -16.79
C TYR A 317 8.65 -1.40 -17.82
N ARG A 318 8.48 -0.64 -18.90
CA ARG A 318 9.48 -0.59 -19.99
C ARG A 318 10.85 0.00 -19.58
N LYS A 319 10.95 0.73 -18.44
CA LYS A 319 12.18 1.42 -18.00
C LYS A 319 12.93 0.76 -16.82
N ASP A 320 12.25 0.08 -15.89
CA ASP A 320 12.87 -0.41 -14.63
C ASP A 320 13.15 -1.94 -14.66
N ARG A 321 13.34 -2.51 -15.87
CA ARG A 321 13.37 -3.97 -16.08
C ARG A 321 14.49 -4.68 -15.32
N GLN A 322 15.65 -4.05 -15.23
CA GLN A 322 16.83 -4.68 -14.62
C GLN A 322 16.69 -4.79 -13.11
N GLU A 323 16.19 -3.75 -12.44
CA GLU A 323 16.00 -3.71 -10.99
C GLU A 323 14.93 -4.72 -10.51
N ILE A 324 13.79 -4.80 -11.21
CA ILE A 324 12.69 -5.70 -10.82
C ILE A 324 13.08 -7.16 -11.02
N THR A 325 13.77 -7.48 -12.12
CA THR A 325 14.23 -8.85 -12.37
C THR A 325 15.21 -9.27 -11.28
N TRP A 326 16.11 -8.36 -10.85
CA TRP A 326 17.04 -8.60 -9.75
C TRP A 326 16.33 -8.94 -8.43
N ILE A 327 15.31 -8.17 -8.04
CA ILE A 327 14.52 -8.42 -6.82
C ILE A 327 13.77 -9.76 -6.89
N GLN A 328 13.17 -10.10 -8.03
CA GLN A 328 12.48 -11.38 -8.21
C GLN A 328 13.45 -12.57 -8.21
N THR A 329 14.63 -12.41 -8.80
CA THR A 329 15.66 -13.45 -8.74
C THR A 329 16.25 -13.62 -7.34
N LEU A 330 16.29 -12.55 -6.53
CA LEU A 330 16.65 -12.65 -5.12
C LEU A 330 15.58 -13.45 -4.37
N ASP A 331 14.30 -13.09 -4.48
CA ASP A 331 13.18 -13.82 -3.82
C ASP A 331 13.24 -15.34 -4.06
N HIS A 332 13.53 -15.76 -5.29
CA HIS A 332 13.65 -17.18 -5.66
C HIS A 332 14.97 -17.87 -5.25
N ARG A 333 16.00 -17.12 -4.86
CA ARG A 333 17.32 -17.66 -4.52
C ARG A 333 17.67 -17.54 -3.04
N LEU A 334 16.81 -16.91 -2.24
CA LEU A 334 17.01 -16.80 -0.79
C LEU A 334 16.80 -18.17 -0.14
N LEU A 335 17.82 -18.67 0.55
CA LEU A 335 17.68 -19.84 1.40
C LEU A 335 17.03 -19.42 2.71
N THR A 336 15.97 -20.12 3.13
CA THR A 336 15.43 -19.90 4.47
C THR A 336 16.32 -20.57 5.51
N THR A 337 16.18 -20.17 6.78
CA THR A 337 16.90 -20.83 7.88
C THR A 337 16.59 -22.33 7.96
N THR A 338 15.36 -22.70 7.61
CA THR A 338 14.89 -24.09 7.60
C THR A 338 15.50 -24.89 6.45
N ASP A 339 15.61 -24.29 5.25
CA ASP A 339 16.23 -24.96 4.10
C ASP A 339 17.72 -25.24 4.36
N LEU A 340 18.42 -24.31 5.02
CA LEU A 340 19.81 -24.51 5.44
C LEU A 340 19.94 -25.65 6.45
N GLU A 341 19.08 -25.68 7.46
CA GLU A 341 19.08 -26.75 8.47
C GLU A 341 18.86 -28.12 7.82
N GLN A 342 17.87 -28.23 6.92
CA GLN A 342 17.63 -29.47 6.16
C GLN A 342 18.82 -29.88 5.28
N LEU A 343 19.48 -28.93 4.62
CA LEU A 343 20.65 -29.22 3.79
C LEU A 343 21.82 -29.72 4.63
N LEU A 344 22.10 -29.04 5.76
CA LEU A 344 23.13 -29.44 6.70
C LEU A 344 22.83 -30.79 7.36
N GLU A 345 21.56 -31.09 7.65
CA GLU A 345 21.10 -32.37 8.19
C GLU A 345 21.33 -33.51 7.21
N ASN A 346 20.91 -33.34 5.96
CA ASN A 346 21.14 -34.32 4.93
C ASN A 346 22.64 -34.56 4.67
N ALA A 347 23.44 -33.49 4.68
CA ALA A 347 24.90 -33.61 4.55
C ALA A 347 25.53 -34.34 5.74
N LEU A 348 25.05 -34.05 6.96
CA LEU A 348 25.53 -34.66 8.20
C LEU A 348 25.15 -36.14 8.28
N ILE A 349 23.92 -36.52 7.92
CA ILE A 349 23.47 -37.92 7.84
C ILE A 349 24.33 -38.69 6.85
N ALA A 350 24.48 -38.18 5.62
CA ALA A 350 25.32 -38.80 4.60
C ALA A 350 26.79 -38.95 5.05
N LEU A 351 27.31 -37.98 5.80
CA LEU A 351 28.66 -38.02 6.35
C LEU A 351 28.78 -39.03 7.50
N CYS A 352 27.77 -39.14 8.37
CA CYS A 352 27.75 -40.14 9.44
C CYS A 352 27.67 -41.56 8.88
N ASP A 353 26.86 -41.78 7.85
CA ASP A 353 26.73 -43.08 7.16
C ASP A 353 28.02 -43.45 6.43
N LEU A 354 28.64 -42.49 5.74
CA LEU A 354 29.92 -42.69 5.03
C LEU A 354 31.06 -43.05 5.99
N LEU A 355 31.19 -42.30 7.08
CA LEU A 355 32.26 -42.50 8.08
C LEU A 355 31.92 -43.59 9.11
N ARG A 356 30.72 -44.18 9.02
CA ARG A 356 30.18 -45.20 9.93
C ARG A 356 30.21 -44.80 11.41
N VAL A 357 29.85 -43.56 11.70
CA VAL A 357 29.79 -43.00 13.06
C VAL A 357 28.35 -42.88 13.57
N PRO A 358 28.09 -43.13 14.88
CA PRO A 358 26.72 -43.22 15.40
C PRO A 358 26.03 -41.87 15.61
N SER A 359 26.78 -40.77 15.68
CA SER A 359 26.20 -39.43 15.84
C SER A 359 27.14 -38.34 15.33
N GLY A 360 26.56 -37.20 15.00
CA GLY A 360 27.29 -35.99 14.64
C GLY A 360 26.45 -34.74 14.86
N PHE A 361 27.08 -33.57 14.78
CA PHE A 361 26.42 -32.28 14.93
C PHE A 361 27.16 -31.18 14.16
N VAL A 362 26.44 -30.14 13.77
CA VAL A 362 27.01 -28.91 13.20
C VAL A 362 26.68 -27.74 14.10
N VAL A 363 27.72 -27.00 14.50
CA VAL A 363 27.63 -25.83 15.36
C VAL A 363 27.98 -24.59 14.56
N THR A 364 27.22 -23.52 14.76
CA THR A 364 27.52 -22.20 14.18
C THR A 364 27.56 -21.15 15.27
N MET A 365 28.27 -20.05 15.00
CA MET A 365 28.33 -18.92 15.91
C MET A 365 27.08 -18.05 15.77
N ARG A 366 26.38 -17.81 16.87
CA ARG A 366 25.24 -16.88 16.95
C ARG A 366 25.39 -16.00 18.18
N ASP A 367 25.40 -14.68 17.98
CA ASP A 367 25.51 -13.68 19.06
C ASP A 367 26.68 -13.96 20.05
N SER A 368 27.84 -14.33 19.50
CA SER A 368 29.05 -14.71 20.25
C SER A 368 28.95 -15.98 21.10
N THR A 369 27.93 -16.82 20.88
CA THR A 369 27.76 -18.14 21.50
C THR A 369 27.71 -19.24 20.43
N LEU A 370 28.23 -20.43 20.75
CA LEU A 370 28.11 -21.61 19.90
C LEU A 370 26.72 -22.22 20.07
N ALA A 371 25.97 -22.31 18.97
CA ALA A 371 24.66 -22.96 18.96
C ALA A 371 24.65 -24.14 17.98
N ILE A 372 24.15 -25.29 18.43
CA ILE A 372 23.87 -26.42 17.54
C ILE A 372 22.83 -25.96 16.52
N ARG A 373 23.17 -26.07 15.23
CA ARG A 373 22.23 -25.88 14.13
C ARG A 373 21.50 -27.17 13.83
N VAL A 374 22.25 -28.26 13.75
CA VAL A 374 21.74 -29.56 13.30
C VAL A 374 22.46 -30.67 14.05
N PHE A 375 21.76 -31.78 14.30
CA PHE A 375 22.28 -32.98 14.93
C PHE A 375 21.82 -34.22 14.17
N CYS A 376 22.61 -35.29 14.25
CA CYS A 376 22.28 -36.62 13.75
C CYS A 376 22.52 -37.61 14.89
N GLY A 377 21.48 -38.35 15.31
CA GLY A 377 21.51 -39.21 16.50
C GLY A 377 20.94 -38.53 17.76
N PRO A 378 21.29 -38.99 18.98
CA PRO A 378 20.78 -38.40 20.22
C PRO A 378 21.33 -36.99 20.43
N LYS A 379 20.46 -36.05 20.81
CA LYS A 379 20.78 -34.62 20.97
C LYS A 379 21.49 -34.29 22.30
N GLU A 380 21.15 -35.04 23.36
CA GLU A 380 21.61 -34.82 24.73
C GLU A 380 23.15 -34.85 24.88
N PRO A 381 23.90 -35.77 24.23
CA PRO A 381 25.36 -35.81 24.30
C PRO A 381 26.04 -34.60 23.64
N ALA A 382 25.46 -34.09 22.54
CA ALA A 382 25.99 -32.93 21.83
C ALA A 382 25.77 -31.62 22.62
N GLU A 383 24.63 -31.49 23.29
CA GLU A 383 24.36 -30.35 24.19
C GLU A 383 25.25 -30.41 25.44
N ALA A 384 25.46 -31.61 26.00
CA ALA A 384 26.36 -31.82 27.13
C ALA A 384 27.81 -31.46 26.77
N PHE A 385 28.28 -31.80 25.57
CA PHE A 385 29.60 -31.40 25.06
C PHE A 385 29.74 -29.87 24.99
N LEU A 386 28.78 -29.17 24.37
CA LEU A 386 28.85 -27.71 24.23
C LEU A 386 28.83 -26.96 25.56
N SER A 387 28.17 -27.52 26.59
CA SER A 387 28.15 -26.91 27.93
C SER A 387 29.49 -26.96 28.68
N LYS A 388 30.36 -27.91 28.32
CA LYS A 388 31.64 -28.16 29.03
C LYS A 388 32.83 -27.49 28.37
N VAL A 389 32.72 -27.17 27.08
CA VAL A 389 33.87 -26.82 26.26
C VAL A 389 34.13 -25.31 26.22
N SER A 390 35.39 -24.93 26.40
CA SER A 390 35.82 -23.54 26.30
C SER A 390 35.97 -23.12 24.83
N LEU A 391 35.19 -22.11 24.41
CA LEU A 391 35.16 -21.62 23.03
C LEU A 391 36.53 -21.17 22.52
N VAL A 392 37.31 -20.52 23.37
CA VAL A 392 38.60 -19.89 23.00
C VAL A 392 39.68 -20.94 22.76
N GLU A 393 39.73 -22.02 23.55
CA GLU A 393 40.72 -23.08 23.37
C GLU A 393 40.38 -23.94 22.15
N LEU A 394 39.09 -24.24 21.96
CA LEU A 394 38.63 -25.04 20.83
C LEU A 394 38.85 -24.32 19.50
N LEU A 395 38.57 -23.01 19.40
CA LEU A 395 38.88 -22.23 18.21
C LEU A 395 40.39 -22.15 17.94
N LYS A 396 41.24 -22.05 18.97
CA LYS A 396 42.71 -22.06 18.81
C LYS A 396 43.23 -23.41 18.33
N ALA A 397 42.66 -24.53 18.81
CA ALA A 397 43.01 -25.87 18.37
C ALA A 397 42.59 -26.09 16.90
N LEU A 398 41.36 -25.71 16.55
CA LEU A 398 40.84 -25.81 15.19
C LEU A 398 41.52 -24.85 14.22
N ALA A 399 42.05 -23.70 14.66
CA ALA A 399 42.77 -22.76 13.82
C ALA A 399 44.00 -23.38 13.13
N LYS A 400 44.62 -24.39 13.76
CA LYS A 400 45.78 -25.11 13.22
C LYS A 400 45.41 -26.31 12.33
N SER A 401 44.16 -26.76 12.37
CA SER A 401 43.63 -27.86 11.55
C SER A 401 43.04 -27.34 10.23
N ARG A 402 43.21 -28.13 9.17
CA ARG A 402 42.63 -27.93 7.84
C ARG A 402 43.04 -26.61 7.18
N GLN A 403 44.33 -26.49 6.86
CA GLN A 403 44.87 -25.35 6.10
C GLN A 403 44.91 -25.59 4.58
N ASP A 404 44.92 -26.85 4.16
CA ASP A 404 44.93 -27.29 2.76
C ASP A 404 43.52 -27.67 2.27
N GLU A 405 43.34 -27.76 0.94
CA GLU A 405 42.03 -28.04 0.34
C GLU A 405 41.55 -29.49 0.62
N SER A 406 42.45 -30.46 0.72
CA SER A 406 42.10 -31.87 0.98
C SER A 406 41.95 -32.16 2.48
N ILE A 407 40.96 -32.99 2.85
CA ILE A 407 40.81 -33.49 4.23
C ILE A 407 41.71 -34.71 4.45
N THR A 408 42.50 -34.67 5.51
CA THR A 408 43.34 -35.77 6.00
C THR A 408 42.91 -36.22 7.39
N ASN A 409 43.34 -37.41 7.82
CA ASN A 409 43.07 -37.91 9.17
C ASN A 409 43.62 -36.99 10.28
N ALA A 410 44.67 -36.21 10.01
CA ALA A 410 45.25 -35.26 10.96
C ALA A 410 44.39 -33.99 11.17
N ASP A 411 43.43 -33.72 10.28
CA ASP A 411 42.56 -32.56 10.39
C ASP A 411 41.43 -32.75 11.41
N PHE A 412 41.13 -33.99 11.78
CA PHE A 412 40.15 -34.32 12.81
C PHE A 412 40.73 -34.12 14.20
N VAL A 413 40.35 -33.02 14.85
CA VAL A 413 40.84 -32.66 16.19
C VAL A 413 40.00 -33.38 17.25
N PRO A 414 40.58 -34.26 18.09
CA PRO A 414 39.83 -34.94 19.15
C PRO A 414 39.50 -33.98 20.30
N ALA A 415 38.24 -33.98 20.73
CA ALA A 415 37.75 -33.22 21.88
C ALA A 415 36.59 -33.97 22.56
N ASP A 416 36.74 -34.32 23.85
CA ASP A 416 35.72 -34.92 24.72
C ASP A 416 34.77 -35.95 24.04
N GLY A 417 35.35 -36.97 23.38
CA GLY A 417 34.60 -38.05 22.74
C GLY A 417 34.09 -37.75 21.33
N TYR A 418 34.46 -36.60 20.75
CA TYR A 418 34.15 -36.19 19.38
C TYR A 418 35.41 -35.86 18.59
N TRP A 419 35.37 -36.10 17.28
CA TRP A 419 36.31 -35.55 16.33
C TRP A 419 35.70 -34.30 15.69
N LEU A 420 36.43 -33.20 15.77
CA LEU A 420 35.99 -31.90 15.30
C LEU A 420 36.70 -31.52 14.01
N LEU A 421 35.93 -30.97 13.08
CA LEU A 421 36.43 -30.43 11.82
C LEU A 421 35.91 -28.99 11.65
N PRO A 422 36.77 -28.01 11.35
CA PRO A 422 36.31 -26.65 11.11
C PRO A 422 35.69 -26.55 9.71
N LEU A 423 34.50 -25.95 9.62
CA LEU A 423 33.87 -25.52 8.36
C LEU A 423 34.39 -24.13 8.01
N ARG A 424 35.04 -23.98 6.87
CA ARG A 424 35.82 -22.80 6.47
C ARG A 424 35.15 -22.05 5.33
N SER A 425 35.25 -20.73 5.37
CA SER A 425 34.94 -19.87 4.21
C SER A 425 36.03 -20.00 3.15
N ARG A 426 35.62 -19.99 1.88
CA ARG A 426 36.53 -20.08 0.75
C ARG A 426 37.41 -18.84 0.59
N LYS A 427 36.89 -17.66 0.95
CA LYS A 427 37.60 -16.37 0.77
C LYS A 427 38.69 -16.14 1.82
N ASP A 428 38.31 -16.20 3.10
CA ASP A 428 39.16 -15.71 4.19
C ASP A 428 39.67 -16.83 5.11
N LYS A 429 39.39 -18.10 4.78
CA LYS A 429 39.61 -19.27 5.65
C LYS A 429 39.05 -19.09 7.07
N ALA A 430 38.09 -18.17 7.24
CA ALA A 430 37.40 -17.95 8.50
C ALA A 430 36.55 -19.17 8.84
N THR A 431 36.44 -19.51 10.12
CA THR A 431 35.61 -20.63 10.57
C THR A 431 34.14 -20.19 10.56
N LEU A 432 33.36 -20.72 9.61
CA LEU A 432 31.92 -20.51 9.48
C LEU A 432 31.14 -21.33 10.52
N GLY A 433 31.66 -22.50 10.86
CA GLY A 433 31.05 -23.43 11.80
C GLY A 433 31.99 -24.57 12.16
N ILE A 434 31.50 -25.48 12.99
CA ILE A 434 32.26 -26.62 13.51
C ILE A 434 31.40 -27.86 13.30
N LEU A 435 31.96 -28.84 12.61
CA LEU A 435 31.39 -30.16 12.44
C LEU A 435 31.98 -31.09 13.50
N GLY A 436 31.14 -31.68 14.35
CA GLY A 436 31.54 -32.71 15.30
C GLY A 436 30.97 -34.06 14.90
N ILE A 437 31.79 -35.11 14.93
CA ILE A 437 31.37 -36.50 14.73
C ILE A 437 31.84 -37.35 15.92
N ALA A 438 31.06 -38.35 16.33
CA ALA A 438 31.41 -39.19 17.47
C ALA A 438 32.72 -39.95 17.21
N ALA A 439 33.65 -39.89 18.16
CA ALA A 439 34.92 -40.58 18.07
C ALA A 439 34.75 -42.07 18.40
N LEU A 440 35.19 -42.94 17.47
CA LEU A 440 35.25 -44.40 17.68
C LEU A 440 36.60 -44.86 18.27
N GLY A 441 37.55 -43.95 18.44
CA GLY A 441 38.89 -44.21 18.96
C GLY A 441 39.69 -42.92 19.22
N PRO A 442 40.95 -43.03 19.72
CA PRO A 442 41.76 -41.87 20.08
C PRO A 442 42.24 -41.04 18.87
N THR A 443 42.30 -41.64 17.69
CA THR A 443 42.70 -40.99 16.43
C THR A 443 41.76 -41.39 15.30
N ALA A 444 41.39 -40.45 14.44
CA ALA A 444 40.65 -40.74 13.22
C ALA A 444 41.52 -41.58 12.26
N GLN A 445 40.99 -42.70 11.79
CA GLN A 445 41.65 -43.59 10.82
C GLN A 445 40.66 -43.97 9.73
N PHE A 446 40.41 -43.02 8.82
CA PHE A 446 39.55 -43.22 7.66
C PHE A 446 40.36 -43.55 6.41
N HIS A 447 39.76 -44.28 5.48
CA HIS A 447 40.37 -44.60 4.20
C HIS A 447 40.40 -43.36 3.28
N ASP A 448 41.46 -43.22 2.46
CA ASP A 448 41.62 -42.05 1.58
C ASP A 448 40.46 -41.87 0.59
N HIS A 449 39.78 -42.96 0.21
CA HIS A 449 38.58 -42.89 -0.63
C HIS A 449 37.41 -42.22 0.09
N ASP A 450 37.15 -42.62 1.34
CA ASP A 450 36.06 -42.08 2.15
C ASP A 450 36.33 -40.62 2.53
N LEU A 451 37.59 -40.27 2.80
CA LEU A 451 38.01 -38.89 3.04
C LEU A 451 37.75 -37.96 1.84
N LYS A 452 37.96 -38.45 0.60
CA LYS A 452 37.65 -37.69 -0.62
C LYS A 452 36.14 -37.46 -0.79
N LEU A 453 35.31 -38.46 -0.48
CA LEU A 453 33.85 -38.33 -0.54
C LEU A 453 33.32 -37.43 0.58
N ALA A 454 33.87 -37.57 1.79
CA ALA A 454 33.56 -36.72 2.93
C ALA A 454 33.93 -35.26 2.64
N HIS A 455 35.04 -35.01 1.96
CA HIS A 455 35.41 -33.68 1.50
C HIS A 455 34.33 -33.03 0.63
N GLY A 456 33.71 -33.77 -0.30
CA GLY A 456 32.60 -33.26 -1.10
C GLY A 456 31.38 -32.84 -0.27
N LEU A 457 31.03 -33.63 0.75
CA LEU A 457 29.91 -33.34 1.66
C LEU A 457 30.20 -32.13 2.56
N VAL A 458 31.41 -32.09 3.14
CA VAL A 458 31.88 -30.96 3.95
C VAL A 458 31.91 -29.68 3.13
N HIS A 459 32.44 -29.74 1.90
CA HIS A 459 32.49 -28.59 1.01
C HIS A 459 31.08 -28.06 0.67
N ARG A 460 30.12 -28.95 0.48
CA ARG A 460 28.71 -28.57 0.25
C ARG A 460 28.11 -27.85 1.47
N ALA A 461 28.41 -28.32 2.68
CA ALA A 461 27.98 -27.67 3.92
C ALA A 461 28.62 -26.27 4.09
N GLU A 462 29.90 -26.13 3.73
CA GLU A 462 30.61 -24.84 3.74
C GLU A 462 29.99 -23.82 2.79
N LEU A 463 29.70 -24.23 1.55
CA LEU A 463 29.05 -23.37 0.56
C LEU A 463 27.69 -22.87 1.04
N ALA A 464 26.89 -23.75 1.67
CA ALA A 464 25.58 -23.38 2.18
C ALA A 464 25.66 -22.39 3.36
N LEU A 465 26.61 -22.59 4.27
CA LEU A 465 26.85 -21.66 5.39
C LEU A 465 27.37 -20.29 4.91
N GLU A 466 28.26 -20.30 3.92
CA GLU A 466 28.81 -19.06 3.33
C GLU A 466 27.71 -18.25 2.63
N ASP A 467 26.86 -18.92 1.84
CA ASP A 467 25.73 -18.27 1.16
C ASP A 467 24.73 -17.66 2.16
N MET A 468 24.43 -18.38 3.24
CA MET A 468 23.59 -17.86 4.32
C MET A 468 24.19 -16.62 5.00
N GLN A 469 25.50 -16.62 5.26
CA GLN A 469 26.16 -15.47 5.88
C GLN A 469 26.12 -14.23 4.96
N LEU A 470 26.35 -14.40 3.66
CA LEU A 470 26.23 -13.32 2.68
C LEU A 470 24.79 -12.78 2.62
N GLN A 471 23.80 -13.67 2.62
CA GLN A 471 22.39 -13.31 2.63
C GLN A 471 22.01 -12.50 3.88
N GLN A 472 22.48 -12.89 5.07
CA GLN A 472 22.26 -12.14 6.32
C GLN A 472 22.87 -10.74 6.28
N GLN A 473 24.06 -10.59 5.69
CA GLN A 473 24.70 -9.28 5.52
C GLN A 473 23.89 -8.37 4.58
N VAL A 474 23.41 -8.91 3.46
CA VAL A 474 22.56 -8.15 2.53
C VAL A 474 21.26 -7.73 3.21
N PHE A 475 20.63 -8.61 3.98
CA PHE A 475 19.42 -8.26 4.74
C PHE A 475 19.67 -7.19 5.79
N ALA A 476 20.79 -7.23 6.50
CA ALA A 476 21.15 -6.19 7.47
C ALA A 476 21.30 -4.82 6.78
N ILE A 477 21.91 -4.79 5.60
CA ILE A 477 22.05 -3.57 4.78
C ILE A 477 20.66 -3.08 4.31
N LEU A 478 19.81 -3.98 3.81
CA LEU A 478 18.46 -3.65 3.34
C LEU A 478 17.55 -3.17 4.48
N GLN A 479 17.64 -3.76 5.66
CA GLN A 479 16.92 -3.27 6.85
C GLN A 479 17.37 -1.87 7.26
N GLY A 480 18.68 -1.59 7.15
CA GLY A 480 19.23 -0.24 7.29
C GLY A 480 18.60 0.75 6.30
N LEU A 481 18.58 0.39 5.01
CA LEU A 481 17.97 1.21 3.95
C LEU A 481 16.46 1.37 4.09
N GLY A 482 15.75 0.38 4.63
CA GLY A 482 14.32 0.47 4.93
C GLY A 482 14.02 1.64 5.85
N SER A 483 14.85 1.82 6.89
CA SER A 483 14.71 2.94 7.82
C SER A 483 14.95 4.31 7.17
N GLU A 484 15.82 4.40 6.16
CA GLU A 484 16.06 5.62 5.37
C GLU A 484 14.92 5.89 4.36
N LEU A 485 14.41 4.84 3.71
CA LEU A 485 13.25 4.92 2.83
C LEU A 485 11.99 5.35 3.58
N ASP A 486 11.81 4.92 4.83
CA ASP A 486 10.74 5.39 5.72
C ASP A 486 10.88 6.89 6.06
N GLN A 487 12.11 7.42 6.14
CA GLN A 487 12.33 8.86 6.29
C GLN A 487 11.98 9.62 5.01
N ILE A 488 12.36 9.10 3.84
CA ILE A 488 12.01 9.70 2.54
C ILE A 488 10.49 9.64 2.29
N GLN A 489 9.82 8.57 2.68
CA GLN A 489 8.34 8.48 2.62
C GLN A 489 7.67 9.45 3.60
N ARG A 490 8.25 9.67 4.78
CA ARG A 490 7.82 10.74 5.71
C ARG A 490 7.96 12.13 5.08
N TRP A 491 9.05 12.42 4.37
CA TRP A 491 9.20 13.70 3.64
C TRP A 491 8.22 13.85 2.48
N ARG A 492 7.83 12.74 1.84
CA ARG A 492 6.86 12.74 0.73
C ARG A 492 5.41 12.82 1.19
N SER A 493 5.09 12.39 2.41
CA SER A 493 3.73 12.45 2.96
C SER A 493 3.34 13.82 3.53
N ILE A 494 4.27 14.79 3.55
CA ILE A 494 3.96 16.20 3.83
C ILE A 494 3.24 16.79 2.60
N PRO A 495 1.95 17.19 2.71
CA PRO A 495 1.23 17.78 1.59
C PRO A 495 1.88 19.11 1.19
N ARG A 496 2.56 19.16 0.03
CA ARG A 496 3.23 20.36 -0.49
C ARG A 496 2.31 21.52 -0.88
N TYR A 497 1.02 21.46 -0.55
CA TYR A 497 0.03 22.48 -0.86
C TYR A 497 -0.99 22.64 0.29
N ALA A 498 -0.49 22.92 1.49
CA ALA A 498 -1.22 23.79 2.39
C ALA A 498 -0.50 25.15 2.31
N GLY A 499 -1.20 26.17 1.83
CA GLY A 499 -0.62 27.51 1.59
C GLY A 499 -0.07 28.12 2.88
N ALA A 500 0.67 29.23 2.74
CA ALA A 500 1.27 30.14 3.74
C ALA A 500 1.08 29.83 5.25
N SER A 501 -0.13 29.49 5.71
CA SER A 501 -0.40 28.87 7.03
C SER A 501 0.42 27.62 7.37
N ALA A 502 0.85 26.80 6.39
CA ALA A 502 1.60 25.57 6.66
C ALA A 502 3.07 25.83 7.02
N ILE A 503 3.60 26.96 6.55
CA ILE A 503 4.92 27.45 6.93
C ILE A 503 4.88 28.00 8.36
N GLN A 504 3.72 28.47 8.83
CA GLN A 504 3.50 28.81 10.24
C GLN A 504 3.40 27.56 11.13
N SER A 505 2.84 26.45 10.64
CA SER A 505 2.90 25.16 11.34
C SER A 505 4.23 24.39 11.18
N LEU A 506 5.27 25.00 10.58
CA LEU A 506 6.65 24.55 10.82
C LEU A 506 7.21 25.10 12.15
N GLU A 507 6.44 25.95 12.84
CA GLU A 507 6.68 26.40 14.22
C GLU A 507 5.77 25.71 15.24
N THR A 508 5.15 24.57 14.92
CA THR A 508 4.53 23.75 15.99
C THR A 508 5.63 23.14 16.84
N SER A 509 5.66 23.50 18.13
CA SER A 509 6.60 22.97 19.10
C SER A 509 6.63 21.43 19.05
N PRO A 510 7.82 20.78 19.14
CA PRO A 510 7.98 19.32 19.13
C PRO A 510 7.05 18.53 20.08
N VAL A 511 6.49 19.21 21.09
CA VAL A 511 5.56 18.70 22.09
C VAL A 511 4.24 18.18 21.49
N ASP A 512 3.74 18.77 20.41
CA ASP A 512 2.46 18.39 19.79
C ASP A 512 2.59 17.23 18.78
N SER A 513 3.81 16.72 18.59
CA SER A 513 4.06 15.62 17.68
C SER A 513 3.68 14.26 18.31
N PRO A 514 2.98 13.36 17.60
CA PRO A 514 2.58 12.03 18.12
C PRO A 514 3.76 11.08 18.43
N GLY A 515 5.02 11.53 18.25
CA GLY A 515 6.25 10.81 18.54
C GLY A 515 7.10 11.41 19.66
N PHE A 516 6.62 12.42 20.39
CA PHE A 516 7.41 13.16 21.38
C PHE A 516 8.04 12.28 22.47
N VAL A 517 7.28 11.32 23.02
CA VAL A 517 7.79 10.37 24.04
C VAL A 517 8.97 9.55 23.52
N GLN A 518 8.94 9.14 22.25
CA GLN A 518 10.04 8.39 21.64
C GLN A 518 11.28 9.28 21.44
N MET A 519 11.10 10.56 21.08
CA MET A 519 12.21 11.51 20.98
C MET A 519 12.90 11.73 22.33
N VAL A 520 12.12 11.83 23.42
CA VAL A 520 12.63 11.93 24.79
C VAL A 520 13.39 10.66 25.19
N ARG A 521 12.86 9.47 24.87
CA ARG A 521 13.54 8.18 25.10
C ARG A 521 14.89 8.12 24.40
N ASP A 522 14.92 8.48 23.12
CA ASP A 522 16.13 8.42 22.30
C ASP A 522 17.19 9.39 22.85
N ALA A 523 16.78 10.58 23.27
CA ALA A 523 17.67 11.55 23.90
C ALA A 523 18.22 11.08 25.27
N LEU A 524 17.37 10.51 26.13
CA LEU A 524 17.81 9.92 27.41
C LEU A 524 18.79 8.75 27.21
N SER A 525 18.59 7.93 26.18
CA SER A 525 19.52 6.82 25.88
C SER A 525 20.91 7.30 25.48
N GLN A 526 21.03 8.53 24.98
CA GLN A 526 22.26 9.18 24.53
C GLN A 526 22.74 10.29 25.50
N PHE A 527 22.27 10.28 26.75
CA PHE A 527 22.51 11.34 27.74
C PHE A 527 24.02 11.70 27.88
N TRP A 528 24.90 10.68 27.87
CA TRP A 528 26.35 10.82 28.03
C TRP A 528 27.16 11.05 26.73
N GLY A 529 26.49 11.19 25.57
CA GLY A 529 27.13 11.68 24.35
C GLY A 529 27.24 10.67 23.22
N GLY A 530 26.39 10.86 22.21
CA GLY A 530 26.58 10.40 20.84
C GLY A 530 26.23 11.54 19.87
N PRO A 531 26.66 11.51 18.59
CA PRO A 531 26.34 12.54 17.58
C PRO A 531 24.83 12.76 17.37
N LYS A 532 24.00 11.83 17.88
CA LYS A 532 22.54 11.88 17.84
C LYS A 532 21.93 12.86 18.85
N LEU A 533 22.59 13.19 19.97
CA LEU A 533 22.05 14.15 20.96
C LEU A 533 22.10 15.58 20.42
N SER A 534 23.17 15.93 19.70
CA SER A 534 23.32 17.22 19.02
C SER A 534 22.43 17.40 17.79
N GLN A 535 21.80 16.32 17.32
CA GLN A 535 20.81 16.34 16.24
C GLN A 535 19.40 16.00 16.74
N SER A 536 19.20 16.05 18.07
CA SER A 536 17.91 15.68 18.66
C SER A 536 16.81 16.66 18.23
N PRO A 537 15.62 16.17 17.85
CA PRO A 537 14.44 17.00 17.61
C PRO A 537 14.07 17.90 18.82
N LEU A 538 14.54 17.57 20.03
CA LEU A 538 14.33 18.38 21.25
C LEU A 538 15.04 19.74 21.20
N LEU A 539 15.99 19.96 20.28
CA LEU A 539 16.56 21.28 19.99
C LEU A 539 15.53 22.26 19.42
N GLY A 540 14.43 21.74 18.86
CA GLY A 540 13.32 22.52 18.36
C GLY A 540 12.53 23.24 19.45
N LEU A 541 12.58 22.77 20.70
CA LEU A 541 11.86 23.33 21.85
C LEU A 541 12.39 24.71 22.24
N HIS A 542 11.49 25.63 22.59
CA HIS A 542 11.82 26.96 23.07
C HIS A 542 12.66 26.93 24.35
N ILE A 543 12.36 26.02 25.29
CA ILE A 543 13.16 25.86 26.52
C ILE A 543 14.60 25.43 26.23
N THR A 544 14.82 24.64 25.17
CA THR A 544 16.15 24.18 24.80
C THR A 544 16.92 25.27 24.06
N ARG A 545 16.24 26.05 23.21
CA ARG A 545 16.85 27.20 22.52
C ARG A 545 17.24 28.32 23.47
N SER A 546 16.44 28.60 24.50
CA SER A 546 16.78 29.63 25.49
C SER A 546 18.03 29.25 26.29
N LYS A 547 18.15 27.97 26.67
CA LYS A 547 19.34 27.40 27.33
C LYS A 547 20.57 27.28 26.42
N LEU A 548 20.41 27.35 25.10
CA LEU A 548 21.52 27.21 24.15
C LEU A 548 22.56 28.33 24.31
N ALA A 549 22.11 29.55 24.62
CA ALA A 549 22.98 30.70 24.89
C ALA A 549 23.77 30.56 26.20
N GLU A 550 23.23 29.85 27.20
CA GLU A 550 23.85 29.62 28.50
C GLU A 550 24.98 28.57 28.45
N TYR A 551 24.97 27.69 27.44
CA TYR A 551 25.93 26.60 27.28
C TYR A 551 26.84 26.75 26.04
N ASP A 552 27.29 27.97 25.75
CA ASP A 552 28.24 28.32 24.68
C ASP A 552 27.82 27.85 23.27
N GLY A 553 26.51 27.75 23.01
CA GLY A 553 25.99 27.29 21.73
C GLY A 553 26.15 25.78 21.49
N VAL A 554 26.52 24.99 22.51
CA VAL A 554 26.71 23.54 22.37
C VAL A 554 25.35 22.81 22.48
N PRO A 555 24.79 22.27 21.37
CA PRO A 555 23.42 21.75 21.35
C PRO A 555 23.21 20.56 22.30
N ALA A 556 24.21 19.68 22.37
CA ALA A 556 24.18 18.51 23.26
C ALA A 556 24.15 18.89 24.75
N LYS A 557 24.81 19.99 25.15
CA LYS A 557 24.80 20.47 26.54
C LYS A 557 23.44 21.09 26.90
N ALA A 558 22.87 21.88 25.99
CA ALA A 558 21.55 22.49 26.19
C ALA A 558 20.44 21.45 26.34
N VAL A 559 20.38 20.45 25.45
CA VAL A 559 19.40 19.34 25.54
C VAL A 559 19.58 18.55 26.84
N ARG A 560 20.84 18.27 27.24
CA ARG A 560 21.14 17.56 28.49
C ARG A 560 20.67 18.34 29.71
N ALA A 561 20.93 19.65 29.75
CA ALA A 561 20.54 20.51 30.86
C ALA A 561 19.01 20.54 31.01
N VAL A 562 18.28 20.66 29.91
CA VAL A 562 16.81 20.62 29.92
C VAL A 562 16.26 19.26 30.37
N LEU A 563 16.84 18.15 29.90
CA LEU A 563 16.47 16.80 30.36
C LEU A 563 16.76 16.60 31.84
N GLN A 564 17.89 17.09 32.32
CA GLN A 564 18.27 17.01 33.73
C GLN A 564 17.34 17.85 34.61
N GLU A 565 16.96 19.04 34.15
CA GLU A 565 15.98 19.88 34.83
C GLU A 565 14.60 19.20 34.91
N ALA A 566 14.16 18.53 33.83
CA ALA A 566 12.91 17.78 33.84
C ALA A 566 12.96 16.55 34.78
N ILE A 567 14.11 15.86 34.87
CA ILE A 567 14.30 14.75 35.81
C ILE A 567 14.28 15.25 37.26
N GLU A 568 14.94 16.39 37.55
CA GLU A 568 14.97 16.96 38.90
C GLU A 568 13.58 17.45 39.36
N ARG A 569 12.71 17.92 38.45
CA ARG A 569 11.32 18.27 38.80
C ARG A 569 10.46 17.07 39.20
N LEU A 570 10.87 15.85 38.85
CA LEU A 570 10.20 14.61 39.26
C LEU A 570 10.68 14.10 40.63
N LYS A 571 11.58 14.81 41.30
CA LYS A 571 12.12 14.43 42.61
C LYS A 571 11.06 14.61 43.72
N PRO A 572 10.72 13.56 44.48
CA PRO A 572 9.80 13.68 45.62
C PRO A 572 10.40 14.47 46.80
N ALA A 573 9.53 14.98 47.67
CA ALA A 573 9.93 15.62 48.93
C ALA A 573 10.30 14.57 49.99
N GLY A 574 11.32 14.84 50.81
CA GLY A 574 11.78 13.98 51.90
C GLY A 574 13.13 13.33 51.66
N GLU A 575 13.51 12.40 52.54
CA GLU A 575 14.77 11.65 52.42
C GLU A 575 14.68 10.60 51.31
N ARG A 576 15.78 10.43 50.56
CA ARG A 576 15.83 9.54 49.40
C ARG A 576 15.69 8.08 49.82
N SER A 577 14.54 7.48 49.50
CA SER A 577 14.30 6.05 49.69
C SER A 577 14.52 5.28 48.37
N MET A 578 15.17 4.11 48.44
CA MET A 578 15.38 3.24 47.27
C MET A 578 14.19 2.30 47.00
N THR A 579 13.27 2.16 47.96
CA THR A 579 12.18 1.18 47.92
C THR A 579 10.79 1.82 47.97
N ALA A 580 10.69 3.10 48.39
CA ALA A 580 9.41 3.80 48.41
C ALA A 580 8.88 4.04 46.99
N ASN A 581 7.59 3.76 46.75
CA ASN A 581 6.96 3.87 45.44
C ASN A 581 7.10 5.25 44.80
N GLU A 582 7.01 6.32 45.61
CA GLU A 582 7.14 7.71 45.15
C GLU A 582 8.52 8.00 44.55
N TRP A 583 9.57 7.35 45.07
CA TRP A 583 10.95 7.54 44.62
C TRP A 583 11.34 6.67 43.43
N ILE A 584 10.53 5.66 43.07
CA ILE A 584 10.91 4.70 42.02
C ILE A 584 11.11 5.37 40.66
N VAL A 585 10.24 6.30 40.26
CA VAL A 585 10.36 7.00 38.97
C VAL A 585 11.66 7.81 38.91
N TYR A 586 11.92 8.65 39.91
CA TYR A 586 13.15 9.45 39.99
C TYR A 586 14.40 8.57 40.08
N ASN A 587 14.38 7.53 40.92
CA ASN A 587 15.51 6.63 41.07
C ASN A 587 15.80 5.84 39.79
N ILE A 588 14.80 5.40 39.02
CA ILE A 588 15.04 4.76 37.72
C ILE A 588 15.75 5.74 36.78
N LEU A 589 15.28 6.99 36.71
CA LEU A 589 15.85 8.01 35.82
C LEU A 589 17.29 8.37 36.20
N ASP A 590 17.51 8.66 37.48
CA ASP A 590 18.82 9.01 38.03
C ASP A 590 19.80 7.84 37.89
N LEU A 591 19.45 6.65 38.39
CA LEU A 591 20.37 5.52 38.38
C LEU A 591 20.66 5.02 36.96
N LYS A 592 19.66 4.99 36.06
CA LYS A 592 19.83 4.43 34.71
C LYS A 592 20.45 5.42 33.72
N PHE A 593 19.97 6.66 33.69
CA PHE A 593 20.32 7.63 32.64
C PHE A 593 21.33 8.66 33.13
N VAL A 594 21.17 9.20 34.35
CA VAL A 594 22.11 10.16 34.91
C VAL A 594 23.39 9.46 35.36
N GLN A 595 23.34 8.41 36.18
CA GLN A 595 24.53 7.70 36.66
C GLN A 595 25.04 6.62 35.67
N GLY A 596 24.27 6.31 34.62
CA GLY A 596 24.68 5.40 33.55
C GLY A 596 24.81 3.92 33.97
N MET A 597 24.17 3.49 35.07
CA MET A 597 24.31 2.12 35.56
C MET A 597 23.65 1.08 34.65
N ARG A 598 24.11 -0.18 34.77
CA ARG A 598 23.51 -1.32 34.06
C ARG A 598 22.18 -1.69 34.68
N ILE A 599 21.24 -2.14 33.84
CA ILE A 599 19.86 -2.44 34.24
C ILE A 599 19.81 -3.42 35.43
N ARG A 600 20.63 -4.49 35.37
CA ARG A 600 20.73 -5.50 36.43
C ARG A 600 21.12 -4.91 37.79
N ASP A 601 22.03 -3.92 37.80
CA ASP A 601 22.53 -3.31 39.03
C ASP A 601 21.51 -2.32 39.60
N VAL A 602 20.77 -1.62 38.73
CA VAL A 602 19.66 -0.74 39.12
C VAL A 602 18.49 -1.55 39.69
N ALA A 603 18.08 -2.62 39.00
CA ALA A 603 17.00 -3.50 39.45
C ALA A 603 17.31 -4.12 40.82
N ARG A 604 18.57 -4.52 41.05
CA ARG A 604 19.04 -5.01 42.36
C ARG A 604 18.98 -3.94 43.44
N ARG A 605 19.44 -2.71 43.16
CA ARG A 605 19.40 -1.58 44.11
C ARG A 605 17.98 -1.15 44.48
N LEU A 606 17.03 -1.30 43.57
CA LEU A 606 15.63 -0.97 43.80
C LEU A 606 14.78 -2.17 44.25
N ALA A 607 15.42 -3.30 44.57
CA ALA A 607 14.75 -4.53 45.00
C ALA A 607 13.60 -4.98 44.07
N MET A 608 13.79 -4.92 42.75
CA MET A 608 12.79 -5.31 41.75
C MET A 608 13.35 -6.26 40.69
N SER A 609 12.47 -6.99 39.99
CA SER A 609 12.87 -7.84 38.85
C SER A 609 13.18 -6.99 37.61
N GLU A 610 13.93 -7.56 36.65
CA GLU A 610 14.21 -6.89 35.37
C GLU A 610 12.93 -6.62 34.57
N SER A 611 11.95 -7.53 34.62
CA SER A 611 10.65 -7.36 33.98
C SER A 611 9.85 -6.18 34.55
N ASP A 612 9.85 -6.01 35.88
CA ASP A 612 9.20 -4.88 36.54
C ASP A 612 9.96 -3.56 36.26
N PHE A 613 11.29 -3.62 36.20
CA PHE A 613 12.12 -2.47 35.81
C PHE A 613 11.75 -1.93 34.43
N TYR A 614 11.63 -2.78 33.40
CA TYR A 614 11.28 -2.32 32.04
C TYR A 614 9.90 -1.66 31.99
N ARG A 615 8.93 -2.19 32.74
CA ARG A 615 7.59 -1.61 32.84
C ARG A 615 7.64 -0.21 33.49
N LYS A 616 8.33 -0.10 34.62
CA LYS A 616 8.46 1.17 35.36
C LYS A 616 9.35 2.19 34.65
N GLN A 617 10.35 1.74 33.89
CA GLN A 617 11.17 2.59 33.04
C GLN A 617 10.34 3.27 31.95
N ARG A 618 9.41 2.55 31.32
CA ARG A 618 8.51 3.14 30.32
C ARG A 618 7.67 4.27 30.92
N ILE A 619 7.08 4.02 32.09
CA ILE A 619 6.30 5.02 32.83
C ILE A 619 7.17 6.23 33.20
N ALA A 620 8.40 5.99 33.66
CA ALA A 620 9.32 7.06 34.01
C ALA A 620 9.68 7.96 32.80
N ILE A 621 9.87 7.39 31.62
CA ILE A 621 10.11 8.15 30.38
C ILE A 621 8.88 8.96 29.98
N GLU A 622 7.67 8.38 30.10
CA GLU A 622 6.41 9.07 29.83
C GLU A 622 6.23 10.28 30.79
N GLN A 623 6.62 10.15 32.06
CA GLN A 623 6.58 11.24 33.03
C GLN A 623 7.59 12.36 32.72
N VAL A 624 8.81 12.02 32.27
CA VAL A 624 9.78 13.03 31.81
C VAL A 624 9.25 13.77 30.59
N ALA A 625 8.65 13.07 29.64
CA ALA A 625 8.02 13.70 28.48
C ALA A 625 6.87 14.64 28.89
N ALA A 626 5.98 14.21 29.79
CA ALA A 626 4.90 15.06 30.30
C ALA A 626 5.44 16.32 31.01
N THR A 627 6.51 16.17 31.79
CA THR A 627 7.17 17.29 32.49
C THR A 627 7.81 18.27 31.51
N LEU A 628 8.52 17.77 30.49
CA LEU A 628 9.09 18.60 29.43
C LEU A 628 8.02 19.36 28.63
N ALA A 629 6.90 18.70 28.34
CA ALA A 629 5.76 19.34 27.69
C ALA A 629 5.17 20.47 28.54
N ALA A 630 5.09 20.28 29.86
CA ALA A 630 4.64 21.32 30.79
C ALA A 630 5.64 22.47 30.89
N MET A 631 6.95 22.17 30.90
CA MET A 631 8.03 23.17 30.88
C MET A 631 7.99 24.04 29.62
N GLU A 632 7.72 23.45 28.46
CA GLU A 632 7.59 24.16 27.19
C GLU A 632 6.38 25.09 27.19
N ARG A 633 5.19 24.61 27.56
CA ARG A 633 3.98 25.44 27.61
C ARG A 633 4.09 26.59 28.60
N ALA A 634 4.84 26.42 29.69
CA ALA A 634 5.07 27.47 30.67
C ALA A 634 6.03 28.57 30.18
N ASN A 635 6.84 28.28 29.16
CA ASN A 635 7.79 29.22 28.54
C ASN A 635 7.26 29.84 27.22
N GLU A 636 6.13 29.36 26.70
CA GLU A 636 5.43 29.95 25.54
C GLU A 636 4.50 31.13 25.93
N HIS A 637 4.30 31.36 27.23
CA HIS A 637 3.62 32.52 27.82
C HIS A 637 4.65 33.46 28.46
#